data_AF-A0A4S8LBN4-F1
#
_entry.id   AF-A0A4S8LBN4-F1
#
_cell.length_a   1.000
_cell.length_b   1.000
_cell.length_c   1.000
_cell.angle_alpha   90.00
_cell.angle_beta   90.00
_cell.angle_gamma   90.00
#
_symmetry.space_group_name_H-M   'P 1'
#
loop_
_entity.id
_entity.type
_entity.pdbx_description
1 polymer ?
#
loop_
_entity_poly.entity_id
_entity_poly.type
_entity_poly.pdbx_seq_one_letter_code
_entity_poly.pdbx_strand_id
1 'polypeptide(L)' 'TSPRRRQATALLPSECYLPLHPDPKSEQLYIFLHALRYTTSLGCFGMEMPQWRVEGWTWDRD' A
#
# COMPACT_ATOMS: atom_id res chain seq x y z
N THR A 1 -11.21 11.10 50.26
CA THR A 1 -11.07 11.34 48.81
C THR A 1 -10.47 10.08 48.19
N SER A 2 -11.29 9.23 47.60
CA SER A 2 -10.87 7.91 47.09
C SER A 2 -10.60 8.01 45.59
N PRO A 3 -9.43 7.59 45.06
CA PRO A 3 -9.29 7.43 43.63
C PRO A 3 -9.89 6.08 43.28
N ARG A 4 -11.05 6.08 42.60
CA ARG A 4 -11.49 4.89 41.86
C ARG A 4 -10.41 4.61 40.81
N ARG A 5 -9.52 3.67 41.10
CA ARG A 5 -8.63 3.10 40.09
C ARG A 5 -9.52 2.35 39.11
N ARG A 6 -9.89 3.02 38.01
CA ARG A 6 -10.50 2.36 36.86
C ARG A 6 -9.49 1.31 36.41
N GLN A 7 -9.77 0.03 36.68
CA GLN A 7 -9.11 -1.05 35.97
C GLN A 7 -9.52 -0.89 34.51
N ALA A 8 -8.62 -0.32 33.71
CA ALA A 8 -8.68 -0.47 32.27
C ALA A 8 -8.30 -1.93 32.02
N THR A 9 -9.29 -2.82 32.07
CA THR A 9 -9.16 -4.12 31.40
C THR A 9 -9.00 -3.77 29.94
N ALA A 10 -7.77 -3.77 29.44
CA ALA A 10 -7.50 -3.75 28.02
C ALA A 10 -8.07 -5.04 27.45
N LEU A 11 -9.36 -5.02 27.14
CA LEU A 11 -9.99 -6.00 26.28
C LEU A 11 -9.46 -5.73 24.88
N LEU A 12 -8.25 -6.24 24.61
CA LEU A 12 -7.85 -6.50 23.23
C LEU A 12 -8.89 -7.48 22.68
N PRO A 13 -9.59 -7.15 21.58
CA PRO A 13 -10.49 -8.10 20.94
C PRO A 13 -9.69 -9.37 20.62
N SER A 14 -10.21 -10.54 20.99
CA SER A 14 -9.55 -11.82 20.78
C SER A 14 -9.40 -12.17 19.30
N GLU A 15 -10.08 -11.47 18.41
CA GLU A 15 -9.93 -11.61 16.96
C GLU A 15 -10.05 -10.24 16.29
N CYS A 16 -8.89 -9.63 15.98
CA CYS A 16 -8.82 -8.46 15.12
C CYS A 16 -8.93 -8.93 13.67
N TYR A 17 -10.14 -9.03 13.14
CA TYR A 17 -10.32 -9.18 11.69
C TYR A 17 -10.12 -7.81 11.05
N LEU A 18 -9.00 -7.63 10.32
CA LEU A 18 -8.96 -6.56 9.34
C LEU A 18 -10.14 -6.80 8.38
N PRO A 19 -10.98 -5.81 8.10
CA PRO A 19 -11.93 -5.92 7.00
C PRO A 19 -11.11 -6.10 5.72
N LEU A 20 -10.97 -7.34 5.28
CA LEU A 20 -10.31 -7.67 4.04
C LEU A 20 -11.26 -7.25 2.93
N HIS A 21 -10.90 -6.19 2.20
CA HIS A 21 -11.61 -5.85 0.98
C HIS A 21 -11.55 -7.07 0.05
N PRO A 22 -12.65 -7.45 -0.63
CA PRO A 22 -12.61 -8.56 -1.57
C PRO A 22 -11.50 -8.31 -2.59
N ASP A 23 -10.79 -9.37 -2.96
CA ASP A 23 -9.75 -9.29 -3.97
C ASP A 23 -10.33 -8.65 -5.24
N PRO A 24 -9.63 -7.68 -5.85
CA PRO A 24 -10.08 -7.09 -7.09
C PRO A 24 -10.15 -8.19 -8.17
N LYS A 25 -11.08 -8.02 -9.12
CA LYS A 25 -11.14 -8.91 -10.28
C LYS A 25 -9.80 -8.88 -11.02
N SER A 26 -9.36 -10.01 -11.58
CA SER A 26 -8.08 -10.10 -12.29
C SER A 26 -7.98 -9.10 -13.44
N GLU A 27 -9.10 -8.77 -14.09
CA GLU A 27 -9.19 -7.77 -15.16
C GLU A 27 -9.01 -6.33 -14.66
N GLN A 28 -8.97 -6.13 -13.35
CA GLN A 28 -8.78 -4.83 -12.67
C GLN A 28 -7.44 -4.75 -11.95
N LEU A 29 -6.61 -5.81 -12.01
CA LEU A 29 -5.33 -5.88 -11.34
C LEU A 29 -4.22 -5.37 -12.27
N TYR A 30 -3.79 -4.13 -12.08
CA TYR A 30 -2.67 -3.54 -12.82
C TYR A 30 -1.43 -3.51 -11.94
N ILE A 31 -0.44 -4.34 -12.29
CA ILE A 31 0.86 -4.35 -11.62
C ILE A 31 1.78 -3.43 -12.40
N PHE A 32 2.03 -2.23 -11.84
CA PHE A 32 3.03 -1.32 -12.37
C PHE A 32 4.41 -1.74 -11.86
N LEU A 33 5.28 -2.25 -12.72
CA LEU A 33 6.65 -2.62 -12.33
C LEU A 33 7.52 -1.37 -12.11
N HIS A 34 8.24 -1.31 -10.99
CA HIS A 34 9.10 -0.19 -10.59
C HIS A 34 10.60 -0.49 -10.69
N ALA A 35 11.05 -1.22 -11.72
CA ALA A 35 12.48 -1.34 -12.00
C ALA A 35 12.97 -0.12 -12.80
N LEU A 36 12.86 1.07 -12.22
CA LEU A 36 13.20 2.33 -12.90
C LEU A 36 14.71 2.51 -13.08
N ARG A 37 15.51 1.86 -12.24
CA ARG A 37 16.97 1.89 -12.33
C ARG A 37 17.58 0.68 -11.66
N TYR A 38 18.49 0.01 -12.35
CA TYR A 38 19.36 -1.01 -11.76
C TYR A 38 20.83 -0.65 -11.99
N THR A 39 21.62 -0.83 -10.94
CA THR A 39 23.06 -0.60 -10.95
C THR A 39 23.74 -1.96 -11.01
N THR A 40 24.61 -2.15 -11.99
CA THR A 40 25.44 -3.33 -12.14
C THR A 40 26.91 -2.92 -12.09
N SER A 41 27.82 -3.90 -12.01
CA SER A 41 29.27 -3.65 -12.12
C SER A 41 29.68 -3.00 -13.45
N LEU A 42 28.81 -3.07 -14.46
CA LEU A 42 29.01 -2.50 -15.79
C LEU A 42 28.41 -1.09 -15.95
N GLY A 43 27.67 -0.59 -14.94
CA GLY A 43 27.10 0.76 -14.96
C GLY A 43 25.69 0.86 -14.40
N CYS A 44 25.08 2.03 -14.57
CA CYS A 44 23.69 2.29 -14.18
C CYS A 44 22.81 2.32 -15.43
N PHE A 45 21.76 1.51 -15.45
CA PHE A 45 20.72 1.56 -16.47
C PHE A 45 19.43 1.98 -15.79
N GLY A 46 18.76 2.99 -16.35
CA GLY A 46 17.47 3.43 -15.87
C GLY A 46 16.66 4.05 -17.00
N MET A 47 15.36 4.11 -16.78
CA MET A 47 14.43 4.78 -17.68
C MET A 47 13.89 6.05 -17.01
N GLU A 48 13.36 6.96 -17.82
CA GLU A 48 12.65 8.12 -17.31
C GLU A 48 11.41 7.72 -16.51
N MET A 49 10.93 8.67 -15.71
CA MET A 49 9.75 8.46 -14.90
C MET A 49 8.53 8.20 -15.80
N PRO A 50 7.81 7.09 -15.61
CA PRO A 50 6.64 6.81 -16.42
C PRO A 50 5.52 7.80 -16.11
N GLN A 51 4.74 8.13 -17.13
CA GLN A 51 3.68 9.14 -17.07
C GLN A 51 2.62 8.83 -16.01
N TRP A 52 2.33 7.55 -15.76
CA TRP A 52 1.38 7.12 -14.74
C TRP A 52 1.82 7.41 -13.29
N ARG A 53 3.07 7.82 -13.08
CA ARG A 53 3.59 8.24 -11.77
C ARG A 53 3.54 9.75 -11.56
N VAL A 54 3.16 10.52 -12.58
CA VAL A 54 3.08 11.97 -12.49
C VAL A 54 1.85 12.38 -11.66
N GLU A 55 2.01 13.36 -10.78
CA GLU A 55 0.92 13.89 -9.99
C GLU A 55 -0.17 14.47 -10.90
N GLY A 56 -1.43 14.09 -10.66
CA GLY A 56 -2.56 14.48 -11.50
C GLY A 56 -2.76 13.63 -12.75
N TRP A 57 -1.99 12.55 -12.95
CA TRP A 57 -2.28 11.59 -14.01
C TRP A 57 -3.61 10.87 -13.75
N THR A 58 -4.50 10.90 -14.73
CA THR A 58 -5.77 10.19 -14.72
C THR A 58 -5.69 9.02 -15.69
N TRP A 59 -6.12 7.85 -15.24
CA TRP A 59 -6.19 6.68 -16.09
C TRP A 59 -7.54 6.66 -16.82
N ASP A 60 -7.51 6.69 -18.15
CA ASP A 60 -8.73 6.55 -18.96
C ASP A 60 -9.11 5.06 -19.01
N ARG A 61 -10.13 4.71 -18.23
CA ARG A 61 -10.78 3.40 -18.25
C ARG A 61 -12.17 3.59 -18.86
N ASP A 62 -12.24 3.49 -20.18
CA ASP A 62 -13.51 3.23 -20.86
C ASP A 62 -14.04 1.83 -20.50
#